data_AF-A0A2N2KWD3-F1
#
_entry.id   AF-A0A2N2KWD3-F1
#
_cell.length_a   1.000
_cell.length_b   1.000
_cell.length_c   1.000
_cell.angle_alpha   90.00
_cell.angle_beta   90.00
_cell.angle_gamma   90.00
#
_symmetry.space_group_name_H-M   'P 1'
#
loop_
_entity.id
_entity.type
_entity.pdbx_description
1 polymer ?
#
loop_
_entity_poly.entity_id
_entity_poly.type
_entity_poly.pdbx_seq_one_letter_code
_entity_poly.pdbx_strand_id
1 'polypeptide(L)'
;MKWMKEAISGQNLYLKLAIFITGIATGFDSSLRQLLAQIALFMVFLLLEPKLYCRLLSAFRRILPFFAGYWVFATLFAQSFPASILFSVQIIYLLLVTVAVFGELKMNFVASDSQSLRRYSWINSLFFFSFATWLYVQSFFHHYRLCHAAYASEPLSRVIEEVVSAVSAETEAIRLQVRELLEYRKVDSHLLSSANVTGLLFLVLLTVVNGV
;
A
#
# COMPACT_ATOMS: atom_id res chain seq x y z
N MET A 1 -28.27 -6.28 3.20
CA MET A 1 -27.33 -5.17 3.44
C MET A 1 -26.38 -5.06 2.25
N LYS A 2 -26.42 -3.94 1.50
CA LYS A 2 -25.41 -3.67 0.47
C LYS A 2 -24.10 -3.36 1.20
N TRP A 3 -23.16 -4.29 1.20
CA TRP A 3 -21.80 -4.04 1.70
C TRP A 3 -21.25 -2.78 1.02
N MET A 4 -20.71 -1.85 1.81
CA MET A 4 -19.99 -0.69 1.27
C MET A 4 -18.80 -1.24 0.48
N LYS A 5 -18.93 -1.29 -0.85
CA LYS A 5 -17.95 -1.94 -1.74
C LYS A 5 -16.55 -1.34 -1.65
N GLU A 6 -16.39 -0.19 -0.99
CA GLU A 6 -15.16 0.61 -0.92
C GLU A 6 -15.03 1.35 0.43
N ALA A 7 -15.33 0.66 1.54
CA ALA A 7 -15.27 1.29 2.87
C ALA A 7 -13.85 1.74 3.27
N ILE A 8 -12.82 1.05 2.78
CA ILE A 8 -11.41 1.35 3.05
C ILE A 8 -10.75 1.94 1.81
N SER A 9 -10.92 1.31 0.65
CA SER A 9 -10.33 1.78 -0.62
C SER A 9 -10.89 3.12 -1.11
N GLY A 10 -12.12 3.46 -0.71
CA GLY A 10 -12.80 4.71 -1.05
C GLY A 10 -12.45 5.90 -0.15
N GLN A 11 -11.59 5.70 0.85
CA GLN A 11 -11.15 6.75 1.76
C GLN A 11 -10.21 7.74 1.07
N ASN A 12 -10.33 9.00 1.47
CA ASN A 12 -9.42 10.06 1.04
C ASN A 12 -7.97 9.74 1.47
N LEU A 13 -7.03 10.11 0.61
CA LEU A 13 -5.60 9.89 0.80
C LEU A 13 -5.06 10.44 2.13
N TYR A 14 -5.46 11.64 2.54
CA TYR A 14 -4.97 12.25 3.78
C TYR A 14 -5.41 11.47 5.01
N LEU A 15 -6.62 10.92 5.01
CA LEU A 15 -7.12 10.09 6.10
C LEU A 15 -6.36 8.76 6.16
N LYS A 16 -6.13 8.15 5.00
CA LYS A 16 -5.27 6.96 4.86
C LYS A 16 -3.86 7.20 5.39
N LEU A 17 -3.26 8.35 5.06
CA LEU A 17 -1.95 8.74 5.56
C LEU A 17 -1.96 9.02 7.07
N ALA A 18 -3.02 9.65 7.59
CA ALA A 18 -3.18 9.86 9.03
C ALA A 18 -3.25 8.51 9.77
N ILE A 19 -4.07 7.57 9.29
CA ILE A 19 -4.14 6.20 9.83
C ILE A 19 -2.77 5.51 9.77
N PHE A 20 -2.02 5.68 8.67
CA PHE A 20 -0.69 5.11 8.53
C PHE A 20 0.31 5.68 9.53
N ILE A 21 0.40 7.01 9.61
CA ILE A 21 1.34 7.71 10.48
C ILE A 21 1.02 7.41 11.95
N THR A 22 -0.26 7.50 12.33
CA THR A 22 -0.71 7.13 13.68
C THR A 22 -0.44 5.65 13.94
N GLY A 23 -0.74 4.76 13.00
CA GLY A 23 -0.45 3.33 13.12
C GLY A 23 1.03 3.05 13.38
N ILE A 24 1.93 3.67 12.60
CA ILE A 24 3.38 3.52 12.79
C ILE A 24 3.84 4.10 14.12
N ALA A 25 3.47 5.35 14.41
CA ALA A 25 3.91 6.05 15.62
C ALA A 25 3.50 5.29 16.88
N THR A 26 2.31 4.69 16.87
CA THR A 26 1.83 3.88 17.98
C THR A 26 2.53 2.52 18.06
N GLY A 27 2.85 1.88 16.93
CA GLY A 27 3.46 0.55 16.91
C GLY A 27 4.88 0.44 17.46
N PHE A 28 5.69 1.49 17.34
CA PHE A 28 7.11 1.44 17.72
C PHE A 28 7.33 1.31 19.24
N ASP A 29 6.60 2.09 20.03
CA ASP A 29 6.75 2.13 21.50
C ASP A 29 5.66 1.33 22.23
N SER A 30 4.79 0.63 21.51
CA SER A 30 3.68 -0.12 22.11
C SER A 30 4.14 -1.37 22.87
N SER A 31 3.50 -1.60 24.01
CA SER A 31 3.57 -2.89 24.69
C SER A 31 2.96 -4.02 23.84
N LEU A 32 3.34 -5.27 24.12
CA LEU A 32 2.78 -6.44 23.42
C LEU A 32 1.23 -6.47 23.49
N ARG A 33 0.66 -6.09 24.64
CA ARG A 33 -0.80 -6.03 24.84
C ARG A 33 -1.45 -5.00 23.92
N GLN A 34 -0.85 -3.81 23.80
CA GLN A 34 -1.33 -2.75 22.90
C GLN A 34 -1.21 -3.16 21.45
N LEU A 35 -0.09 -3.76 21.04
CA LEU A 35 0.08 -4.28 19.68
C LEU A 35 -0.99 -5.33 19.33
N LEU A 36 -1.28 -6.27 20.22
CA LEU A 36 -2.33 -7.28 19.99
C LEU A 36 -3.72 -6.64 19.87
N ALA A 37 -4.03 -5.64 20.70
CA ALA A 37 -5.29 -4.91 20.61
C ALA A 37 -5.41 -4.11 19.30
N GLN A 38 -4.34 -3.45 18.86
CA GLN A 38 -4.29 -2.74 17.58
C GLN A 38 -4.40 -3.71 16.40
N ILE A 39 -3.70 -4.86 16.43
CA ILE A 39 -3.84 -5.92 15.42
C ILE A 39 -5.29 -6.38 15.34
N ALA A 40 -5.95 -6.65 16.47
CA ALA A 40 -7.35 -7.05 16.50
C ALA A 40 -8.26 -5.97 15.89
N LEU A 41 -8.03 -4.70 16.23
CA LEU A 41 -8.77 -3.56 15.69
C LEU A 41 -8.62 -3.47 14.16
N PHE A 42 -7.38 -3.55 13.64
CA PHE A 42 -7.12 -3.57 12.20
C PHE A 42 -7.77 -4.77 11.51
N MET A 43 -7.73 -5.96 12.13
CA MET A 43 -8.40 -7.14 11.59
C MET A 43 -9.91 -6.89 11.48
N VAL A 44 -10.57 -6.39 12.53
CA VAL A 44 -12.00 -6.05 12.48
C VAL A 44 -12.28 -5.02 11.39
N PHE A 45 -11.41 -4.02 11.21
CA PHE A 45 -11.55 -3.02 10.15
C PHE A 45 -11.47 -3.65 8.76
N LEU A 46 -10.52 -4.55 8.52
CA LEU A 46 -10.36 -5.25 7.24
C LEU A 46 -11.58 -6.10 6.85
N LEU A 47 -12.45 -6.50 7.80
CA LEU A 47 -13.70 -7.19 7.48
C LEU A 47 -14.59 -6.35 6.56
N LEU A 48 -14.49 -5.03 6.62
CA LEU A 48 -15.26 -4.12 5.76
C LEU A 48 -14.88 -4.24 4.28
N GLU A 49 -13.68 -4.73 3.96
CA GLU A 49 -13.22 -4.93 2.59
C GLU A 49 -12.40 -6.23 2.45
N PRO A 50 -13.08 -7.40 2.30
CA PRO A 50 -12.46 -8.71 2.39
C PRO A 50 -11.31 -8.96 1.41
N LYS A 51 -11.26 -8.24 0.29
CA LYS A 51 -10.13 -8.32 -0.68
C LYS A 51 -8.78 -8.00 -0.03
N LEU A 52 -8.78 -7.14 0.99
CA LEU A 52 -7.56 -6.78 1.71
C LEU A 52 -7.01 -7.95 2.55
N TYR A 53 -7.85 -8.88 3.01
CA TYR A 53 -7.36 -10.11 3.66
C TYR A 53 -6.55 -10.98 2.71
N CYS A 54 -6.96 -11.09 1.44
CA CYS A 54 -6.19 -11.83 0.45
C CYS A 54 -4.81 -11.19 0.22
N ARG A 55 -4.75 -9.85 0.19
CA ARG A 55 -3.48 -9.10 0.08
C ARG A 55 -2.63 -9.28 1.33
N LEU A 56 -3.24 -9.26 2.51
CA LEU A 56 -2.58 -9.50 3.80
C LEU A 56 -1.97 -10.90 3.84
N LEU A 57 -2.74 -11.94 3.48
CA LEU A 57 -2.25 -13.31 3.43
C LEU A 57 -1.09 -13.47 2.44
N SER A 58 -1.18 -12.83 1.27
CA SER A 58 -0.10 -12.82 0.29
C SER A 58 1.17 -12.15 0.85
N ALA A 59 1.01 -11.03 1.55
CA ALA A 59 2.10 -10.32 2.20
C ALA A 59 2.74 -11.17 3.32
N PHE A 60 1.93 -11.82 4.15
CA PHE A 60 2.39 -12.76 5.19
C PHE A 60 3.21 -13.90 4.59
N ARG A 61 2.74 -14.51 3.50
CA ARG A 61 3.46 -15.60 2.82
C ARG A 61 4.84 -15.14 2.34
N ARG A 62 4.97 -13.90 1.88
CA ARG A 62 6.24 -13.33 1.40
C ARG A 62 7.23 -13.03 2.53
N ILE A 63 6.76 -12.73 3.73
CA ILE A 63 7.63 -12.39 4.87
C ILE A 63 7.99 -13.62 5.74
N LEU A 64 7.32 -14.77 5.55
CA LEU A 64 7.66 -16.01 6.27
C LEU A 64 9.15 -16.39 6.21
N PRO A 65 9.85 -16.32 5.06
CA PRO A 65 11.28 -16.62 5.00
C PRO A 65 12.12 -15.66 5.86
N PHE A 66 11.71 -14.39 5.95
CA PHE A 66 12.36 -13.42 6.82
C PHE A 66 12.21 -13.82 8.29
N PHE A 67 11.00 -14.21 8.73
CA PHE A 67 10.78 -14.68 10.10
C PHE A 67 11.59 -15.95 10.41
N ALA A 68 11.62 -16.91 9.49
CA ALA A 68 12.42 -18.12 9.67
C ALA A 68 13.91 -17.79 9.87
N GLY A 69 14.47 -16.93 9.00
CA GLY A 69 15.85 -16.47 9.13
C GLY A 69 16.09 -15.69 10.44
N TYR A 70 15.20 -14.75 10.76
CA TYR A 70 15.27 -13.96 11.99
C TYR A 70 15.32 -14.85 13.24
N TRP A 71 14.45 -15.85 13.34
CA TRP A 71 14.40 -16.75 14.48
C TRP A 71 15.64 -17.64 14.60
N VAL A 72 16.22 -18.07 13.47
CA VAL A 72 17.52 -18.77 13.47
C VAL A 72 18.63 -17.88 14.01
N PHE A 73 18.71 -16.62 13.58
CA PHE A 73 19.72 -15.70 14.12
C PHE A 73 19.46 -15.35 15.58
N ALA A 74 18.20 -15.14 15.97
CA ALA A 74 17.84 -14.83 17.35
C ALA A 74 18.26 -15.95 18.31
N THR A 75 18.10 -17.22 17.93
CA THR A 75 18.57 -18.35 18.74
C THR A 75 20.10 -18.45 18.77
N LEU A 76 20.77 -18.27 17.62
CA LEU A 76 22.24 -18.30 17.54
C LEU A 76 22.92 -17.22 18.37
N PHE A 77 22.33 -16.02 18.44
CA PHE A 77 22.86 -14.90 19.21
C PHE A 77 22.29 -14.80 20.63
N ALA A 78 21.59 -15.84 21.11
CA ALA A 78 20.99 -15.90 22.44
C ALA A 78 20.13 -14.65 22.79
N GLN A 79 19.40 -14.11 21.80
CA GLN A 79 18.45 -13.03 22.00
C GLN A 79 17.35 -13.45 22.98
N SER A 80 16.91 -12.51 23.82
CA SER A 80 15.85 -12.81 24.78
C SER A 80 14.55 -13.17 24.04
N PHE A 81 13.96 -14.31 24.42
CA PHE A 81 12.74 -14.80 23.79
C PHE A 81 11.59 -13.76 23.77
N PRO A 82 11.32 -12.99 24.85
CA PRO A 82 10.29 -11.95 24.82
C PRO A 82 10.56 -10.84 23.81
N ALA A 83 11.83 -10.42 23.65
CA ALA A 83 12.19 -9.39 22.67
C ALA A 83 12.00 -9.90 21.23
N SER A 84 12.35 -11.17 20.97
CA SER A 84 12.17 -11.79 19.66
C SER A 84 10.70 -11.92 19.24
N ILE A 85 9.82 -12.24 20.20
CA ILE A 85 8.37 -12.22 19.98
C ILE A 85 7.88 -10.81 19.71
N LEU A 86 8.25 -9.85 20.56
CA LEU A 86 7.79 -8.46 20.42
C LEU A 86 8.15 -7.90 19.05
N PHE A 87 9.41 -8.08 18.64
CA PHE A 87 9.87 -7.66 17.31
C PHE A 87 9.09 -8.35 16.18
N SER A 88 8.82 -9.65 16.31
CA SER A 88 8.03 -10.37 15.30
C SER A 88 6.61 -9.81 15.19
N VAL A 89 5.98 -9.53 16.33
CA VAL A 89 4.62 -8.94 16.38
C VAL A 89 4.61 -7.51 15.84
N GLN A 90 5.65 -6.71 16.11
CA GLN A 90 5.80 -5.37 15.53
C GLN A 90 5.88 -5.40 14.00
N ILE A 91 6.62 -6.36 13.42
CA ILE A 91 6.67 -6.53 11.96
C ILE A 91 5.30 -6.93 11.42
N ILE A 92 4.62 -7.87 12.08
CA ILE A 92 3.26 -8.29 11.69
C ILE A 92 2.31 -7.08 11.71
N TYR A 93 2.37 -6.28 12.76
CA TYR A 93 1.57 -5.06 12.88
C TYR A 93 1.91 -4.05 11.77
N LEU A 94 3.18 -3.79 11.50
CA LEU A 94 3.61 -2.90 10.42
C LEU A 94 3.10 -3.38 9.05
N LEU A 95 3.19 -4.69 8.80
CA LEU A 95 2.66 -5.31 7.58
C LEU A 95 1.15 -5.09 7.45
N LEU A 96 0.43 -5.28 8.55
CA LEU A 96 -1.02 -5.10 8.63
C LEU A 96 -1.43 -3.64 8.36
N VAL A 97 -0.79 -2.68 9.01
CA VAL A 97 -0.99 -1.24 8.80
C VAL A 97 -0.72 -0.88 7.33
N THR A 98 0.37 -1.38 6.77
CA THR A 98 0.75 -1.15 5.36
C THR A 98 -0.32 -1.69 4.41
N VAL A 99 -0.80 -2.92 4.62
CA VAL A 99 -1.83 -3.52 3.78
C VAL A 99 -3.18 -2.82 3.95
N ALA A 100 -3.55 -2.41 5.16
CA ALA A 100 -4.81 -1.70 5.39
C ALA A 100 -4.85 -0.37 4.63
N VAL A 101 -3.74 0.36 4.59
CA VAL A 101 -3.67 1.70 3.98
C VAL A 101 -3.39 1.61 2.48
N PHE A 102 -2.29 0.94 2.12
CA PHE A 102 -1.75 0.89 0.76
C PHE A 102 -2.24 -0.32 -0.03
N GLY A 103 -2.88 -1.29 0.63
CA GLY A 103 -3.33 -2.52 0.01
C GLY A 103 -4.28 -2.27 -1.14
N GLU A 104 -5.13 -1.24 -1.12
CA GLU A 104 -5.99 -0.89 -2.26
C GLU A 104 -6.03 0.64 -2.45
N LEU A 105 -5.05 1.16 -3.19
CA LEU A 105 -5.00 2.56 -3.58
C LEU A 105 -5.51 2.74 -5.01
N LYS A 106 -6.50 3.61 -5.15
CA LYS A 106 -6.99 4.06 -6.45
C LYS A 106 -6.24 5.31 -6.85
N MET A 107 -5.39 5.20 -7.88
CA MET A 107 -4.55 6.32 -8.34
C MET A 107 -5.38 7.55 -8.72
N ASN A 108 -6.59 7.36 -9.25
CA ASN A 108 -7.52 8.45 -9.54
C ASN A 108 -7.90 9.26 -8.27
N PHE A 109 -8.06 8.59 -7.13
CA PHE A 109 -8.35 9.27 -5.86
C PHE A 109 -7.09 9.95 -5.31
N VAL A 110 -5.93 9.32 -5.43
CA VAL A 110 -4.64 9.94 -5.07
C VAL A 110 -4.42 11.23 -5.86
N ALA A 111 -4.66 11.20 -7.18
CA ALA A 111 -4.52 12.37 -8.04
C ALA A 111 -5.54 13.46 -7.69
N SER A 112 -6.81 13.11 -7.46
CA SER A 112 -7.85 14.06 -7.07
C SER A 112 -7.57 14.71 -5.71
N ASP A 113 -7.21 13.93 -4.69
CA ASP A 113 -6.98 14.42 -3.33
C ASP A 113 -5.71 15.28 -3.22
N SER A 114 -4.71 14.99 -4.05
CA SER A 114 -3.44 15.74 -4.10
C SER A 114 -3.51 17.06 -4.86
N GLN A 115 -4.63 17.43 -5.50
CA GLN A 115 -4.75 18.65 -6.31
C GLN A 115 -4.30 19.91 -5.55
N SER A 116 -4.66 20.05 -4.28
CA SER A 116 -4.29 21.21 -3.46
C SER A 116 -2.78 21.29 -3.20
N LEU A 117 -2.12 20.15 -3.00
CA LEU A 117 -0.67 20.06 -2.80
C LEU A 117 0.09 20.29 -4.12
N ARG A 118 -0.47 19.85 -5.25
CA ARG A 118 0.14 19.99 -6.59
C ARG A 118 0.17 21.42 -7.12
N ARG A 119 -0.31 22.42 -6.37
CA ARG A 119 -0.13 23.84 -6.69
C ARG A 119 1.34 24.25 -6.72
N TYR A 120 2.19 23.58 -5.94
CA TYR A 120 3.62 23.82 -5.94
C TYR A 120 4.29 23.04 -7.09
N SER A 121 5.04 23.75 -7.94
CA SER A 121 5.66 23.17 -9.15
C SER A 121 6.51 21.92 -8.86
N TRP A 122 7.34 21.95 -7.81
CA TRP A 122 8.17 20.80 -7.43
C TRP A 122 7.34 19.58 -6.97
N ILE A 123 6.22 19.80 -6.28
CA ILE A 123 5.29 18.74 -5.89
C ILE A 123 4.63 18.15 -7.13
N ASN A 124 4.17 18.99 -8.06
CA ASN A 124 3.56 18.52 -9.30
C ASN A 124 4.54 17.68 -10.12
N SER A 125 5.81 18.11 -10.23
CA SER A 125 6.86 17.32 -10.89
C SER A 125 7.10 15.96 -10.20
N LEU A 126 7.05 15.91 -8.86
CA LEU A 126 7.18 14.66 -8.12
C LEU A 126 6.01 13.71 -8.38
N PHE A 127 4.78 14.21 -8.42
CA PHE A 127 3.59 13.41 -8.77
C PHE A 127 3.64 12.94 -10.23
N PHE A 128 4.03 13.82 -11.16
CA PHE A 128 4.21 13.47 -12.56
C PHE A 128 5.24 12.34 -12.72
N PHE A 129 6.40 12.48 -12.09
CA PHE A 129 7.44 11.45 -12.09
C PHE A 129 6.92 10.14 -11.50
N SER A 130 6.26 10.20 -10.34
CA SER A 130 5.76 9.01 -9.65
C SER A 130 4.69 8.25 -10.45
N PHE A 131 3.72 8.96 -11.05
CA PHE A 131 2.71 8.32 -11.91
C PHE A 131 3.31 7.80 -13.23
N ALA A 132 4.25 8.55 -13.82
CA ALA A 132 4.96 8.09 -15.00
C ALA A 132 5.73 6.80 -14.70
N THR A 133 6.54 6.78 -13.62
CA THR A 133 7.27 5.59 -13.19
C THR A 133 6.33 4.41 -12.94
N TRP A 134 5.19 4.64 -12.28
CA TRP A 134 4.19 3.59 -12.04
C TRP A 134 3.66 2.99 -13.35
N LEU A 135 3.27 3.81 -14.32
CA LEU A 135 2.79 3.36 -15.63
C LEU A 135 3.88 2.69 -16.45
N TYR A 136 5.11 3.21 -16.44
CA TYR A 136 6.26 2.57 -17.08
C TYR A 136 6.55 1.20 -16.50
N VAL A 137 6.53 1.05 -15.18
CA VAL A 137 6.72 -0.24 -14.50
C VAL A 137 5.60 -1.21 -14.88
N GLN A 138 4.36 -0.73 -14.94
CA GLN A 138 3.22 -1.56 -15.35
C GLN A 138 3.35 -2.04 -16.81
N SER A 139 3.70 -1.13 -17.73
CA SER A 139 3.94 -1.45 -19.13
C SER A 139 5.11 -2.42 -19.29
N PHE A 140 6.22 -2.18 -18.58
CA PHE A 140 7.38 -3.07 -18.56
C PHE A 140 7.01 -4.50 -18.15
N PHE A 141 6.31 -4.68 -17.04
CA PHE A 141 5.91 -6.02 -16.59
C PHE A 141 4.86 -6.67 -17.48
N HIS A 142 4.01 -5.87 -18.15
CA HIS A 142 3.06 -6.39 -19.14
C HIS A 142 3.80 -6.99 -20.33
N HIS A 143 4.67 -6.20 -20.96
CA HIS A 143 5.49 -6.64 -22.10
C HIS A 143 6.46 -7.76 -21.72
N TYR A 144 7.07 -7.70 -20.54
CA TYR A 144 7.94 -8.76 -20.05
C TYR A 144 7.22 -10.11 -20.00
N ARG A 145 5.97 -10.15 -19.53
CA ARG A 145 5.19 -11.40 -19.50
C ARG A 145 4.84 -11.91 -20.89
N LEU A 146 4.54 -11.01 -21.84
CA LEU A 146 4.23 -11.38 -23.22
C LEU A 146 5.47 -11.91 -23.93
N CYS A 147 6.60 -11.20 -23.85
CA CYS A 147 7.86 -11.59 -24.46
C CYS A 147 8.42 -12.88 -23.83
N HIS A 148 8.38 -13.02 -22.50
CA HIS A 148 8.83 -14.24 -21.84
C HIS A 148 7.98 -15.47 -22.23
N ALA A 149 6.69 -15.29 -22.50
CA ALA A 149 5.85 -16.39 -22.98
C ALA A 149 6.13 -16.75 -24.45
N ALA A 150 6.48 -15.77 -25.29
CA ALA A 150 6.76 -15.96 -26.71
C ALA A 150 8.20 -16.43 -27.00
N TYR A 151 9.17 -16.06 -26.16
CA TYR A 151 10.60 -16.20 -26.41
C TYR A 151 11.33 -16.95 -25.28
N ALA A 152 10.70 -18.00 -24.73
CA ALA A 152 11.23 -18.74 -23.57
C ALA A 152 12.64 -19.34 -23.77
N SER A 153 13.11 -19.48 -25.01
CA SER A 153 14.44 -19.99 -25.38
C SER A 153 15.49 -18.92 -25.71
N GLU A 154 15.10 -17.64 -25.79
CA GLU A 154 16.01 -16.54 -26.12
C GLU A 154 16.80 -16.08 -24.89
N PRO A 155 18.02 -15.52 -25.08
CA PRO A 155 18.78 -14.94 -23.98
C PRO A 155 18.02 -13.76 -23.35
N LEU A 156 18.12 -13.64 -22.02
CA LEU A 156 17.44 -12.61 -21.23
C LEU A 156 17.71 -11.19 -21.74
N SER A 157 18.92 -10.92 -22.25
CA SER A 157 19.28 -9.61 -22.81
C SER A 157 18.37 -9.19 -23.97
N ARG A 158 18.05 -10.13 -24.88
CA ARG A 158 17.19 -9.85 -26.03
C ARG A 158 15.73 -9.64 -25.63
N VAL A 159 15.26 -10.41 -24.65
CA VAL A 159 13.94 -10.21 -24.05
C VAL A 159 13.85 -8.81 -23.42
N ILE A 160 14.89 -8.38 -22.70
CA ILE A 160 14.92 -7.04 -22.09
C ILE A 160 14.97 -5.95 -23.17
N GLU A 161 15.80 -6.09 -24.20
CA GLU A 161 15.88 -5.12 -25.30
C GLU A 161 14.53 -4.96 -26.01
N GLU A 162 13.84 -6.06 -26.31
CA GLU A 162 12.51 -6.03 -26.91
C GLU A 162 11.48 -5.36 -26.01
N VAL A 163 11.46 -5.69 -24.71
CA VAL A 163 10.57 -5.05 -23.73
C VAL A 163 10.84 -3.56 -23.63
N VAL A 164 12.11 -3.15 -23.56
CA VAL A 164 12.50 -1.73 -23.51
C VAL A 164 12.08 -1.02 -24.79
N SER A 165 12.22 -1.65 -25.96
CA SER A 165 11.78 -1.08 -27.23
C SER A 165 10.26 -0.88 -27.27
N ALA A 166 9.49 -1.86 -26.80
CA ALA A 166 8.02 -1.80 -26.75
C ALA A 166 7.53 -0.73 -25.78
N VAL A 167 8.11 -0.67 -24.59
CA VAL A 167 7.79 0.36 -23.58
C VAL A 167 8.18 1.76 -24.09
N SER A 168 9.31 1.88 -24.79
CA SER A 168 9.74 3.15 -25.38
C SER A 168 8.76 3.65 -26.46
N ALA A 169 8.17 2.75 -27.24
CA ALA A 169 7.14 3.08 -28.22
C ALA A 169 5.85 3.61 -27.57
N GLU A 170 5.55 3.20 -26.33
CA GLU A 170 4.38 3.67 -25.57
C GLU A 170 4.59 4.99 -24.83
N THR A 171 5.78 5.60 -24.92
CA THR A 171 6.14 6.84 -24.18
C THR A 171 5.09 7.94 -24.29
N GLU A 172 4.59 8.23 -25.50
CA GLU A 172 3.59 9.29 -25.70
C GLU A 172 2.21 8.90 -25.15
N ALA A 173 1.83 7.63 -25.25
CA ALA A 173 0.60 7.12 -24.66
C ALA A 173 0.65 7.20 -23.12
N ILE A 174 1.78 6.84 -22.51
CA ILE A 174 2.01 6.96 -21.07
C ILE A 174 1.96 8.43 -20.65
N ARG A 175 2.60 9.34 -21.40
CA ARG A 175 2.54 10.79 -21.12
C ARG A 175 1.12 11.34 -21.14
N LEU A 176 0.30 10.93 -22.11
CA LEU A 176 -1.11 11.31 -22.18
C LEU A 176 -1.89 10.77 -20.99
N GLN A 177 -1.73 9.48 -20.64
CA GLN A 177 -2.38 8.88 -19.48
C GLN A 177 -1.98 9.57 -18.16
N VAL A 178 -0.72 9.96 -17.98
CA VAL A 178 -0.28 10.74 -16.80
C VAL A 178 -1.01 12.08 -16.74
N ARG A 179 -1.14 12.79 -17.87
CA ARG A 179 -1.88 14.07 -17.90
C ARG A 179 -3.34 13.87 -17.57
N GLU A 180 -4.01 12.90 -18.17
CA GLU A 180 -5.41 12.57 -17.89
C GLU A 180 -5.63 12.22 -16.41
N LEU A 181 -4.73 11.41 -15.82
CA LEU A 181 -4.77 11.07 -14.40
C LEU A 181 -4.59 12.31 -13.50
N LEU A 182 -3.67 13.20 -13.85
CA LEU A 182 -3.40 14.41 -13.08
C LEU A 182 -4.51 15.47 -13.22
N GLU A 183 -5.17 15.54 -14.37
CA GLU A 183 -6.31 16.42 -14.64
C GLU A 183 -7.63 15.85 -14.14
N TYR A 184 -7.68 14.54 -13.84
CA TYR A 184 -8.84 13.89 -13.28
C TYR A 184 -9.33 14.64 -12.04
N ARG A 185 -10.56 15.15 -12.15
CA ARG A 185 -11.27 15.82 -11.08
C ARG A 185 -12.52 15.02 -10.75
N LYS A 186 -12.55 14.43 -9.56
CA LYS A 186 -13.77 13.80 -9.07
C LYS A 186 -14.79 14.91 -8.78
N VAL A 187 -15.95 14.83 -9.42
CA VAL A 187 -17.02 15.84 -9.29
C VAL A 187 -17.63 15.86 -7.88
N ASP A 188 -17.53 14.76 -7.12
CA ASP A 188 -18.02 14.68 -5.75
C ASP A 188 -16.99 14.06 -4.80
N SER A 189 -16.10 14.90 -4.25
CA SER A 189 -15.31 14.57 -3.07
C SER A 189 -15.98 15.14 -1.82
N HIS A 190 -17.19 14.68 -1.50
CA HIS A 190 -17.76 15.02 -0.20
C HIS A 190 -16.86 14.44 0.90
N LEU A 191 -16.29 15.31 1.74
CA LEU A 191 -15.59 14.95 2.98
C LEU A 191 -16.43 13.97 3.82
N LEU A 192 -17.76 14.09 3.74
CA LEU A 192 -18.78 13.26 4.38
C LEU A 192 -19.14 11.97 3.62
N SER A 193 -18.26 11.46 2.74
CA SER A 193 -18.41 10.10 2.20
C SER A 193 -18.43 9.08 3.34
N SER A 194 -19.30 8.07 3.25
CA SER A 194 -19.40 7.01 4.26
C SER A 194 -18.05 6.30 4.51
N ALA A 195 -17.23 6.18 3.47
CA ALA A 195 -15.86 5.64 3.60
C ALA A 195 -14.99 6.52 4.51
N ASN A 196 -15.02 7.84 4.32
CA ASN A 196 -14.25 8.79 5.13
C ASN A 196 -14.74 8.82 6.59
N VAL A 197 -16.05 8.78 6.82
CA VAL A 197 -16.63 8.70 8.17
C VAL A 197 -16.16 7.43 8.87
N THR A 198 -16.17 6.30 8.15
CA THR A 198 -15.71 5.01 8.68
C THR A 198 -14.21 5.04 8.99
N GLY A 199 -13.39 5.62 8.12
CA GLY A 199 -11.95 5.79 8.37
C GLY A 199 -11.66 6.75 9.53
N LEU A 200 -12.45 7.81 9.71
CA LEU A 200 -12.30 8.75 10.81
C LEU A 200 -12.67 8.09 12.14
N LEU A 201 -13.77 7.33 12.17
CA LEU A 201 -14.14 6.52 13.33
C LEU A 201 -13.04 5.50 13.66
N PHE A 202 -12.47 4.83 12.65
CA PHE A 202 -11.35 3.92 12.83
C PHE A 202 -10.12 4.63 13.41
N LEU A 203 -9.76 5.81 12.88
CA LEU A 203 -8.65 6.60 13.38
C LEU A 203 -8.85 6.99 14.85
N VAL A 204 -10.05 7.41 15.23
CA VAL A 204 -10.39 7.70 16.63
C VAL A 204 -10.23 6.45 17.50
N LEU A 205 -10.78 5.30 17.08
CA LEU A 205 -10.61 4.05 17.81
C LEU A 205 -9.13 3.65 17.94
N LEU A 206 -8.32 3.84 16.90
CA LEU A 206 -6.89 3.55 16.92
C LEU A 206 -6.18 4.41 17.98
N THR A 207 -6.51 5.71 18.07
CA THR A 207 -5.95 6.59 19.10
C THR A 207 -6.40 6.21 20.51
N VAL A 208 -7.67 5.82 20.69
CA VAL A 208 -8.21 5.39 21.98
C VAL A 208 -7.55 4.09 22.44
N VAL A 209 -7.43 3.08 21.56
CA VAL A 209 -6.78 1.81 21.88
C VAL A 209 -5.30 2.01 22.26
N ASN A 210 -4.64 3.04 21.72
CA ASN A 210 -3.28 3.37 22.11
C ASN A 210 -3.16 4.15 23.42
N GLY A 211 -4.17 4.96 23.77
CA GLY A 211 -4.21 5.73 25.02
C GLY A 211 -4.63 4.92 26.25
N VAL A 212 -5.10 3.68 26.06
CA VAL A 212 -5.49 2.71 27.09
C VAL A 212 -4.38 1.69 27.32
#